data_AF-A0A2R6JW90-F1
#
_entry.id   AF-A0A2R6JW90-F1
#
_cell.length_a   1.000
_cell.length_b   1.000
_cell.length_c   1.000
_cell.angle_alpha   90.00
_cell.angle_beta   90.00
_cell.angle_gamma   90.00
#
_symmetry.space_group_name_H-M   'P 1'
#
loop_
_entity.id
_entity.type
_entity.pdbx_description
1 polymer ?
#
loop_
_entity_poly.entity_id
_entity_poly.type
_entity_poly.pdbx_seq_one_letter_code
_entity_poly.pdbx_strand_id
1 'polypeptide(L)'
;MSPTASGPAVSDPRVSDHLRPASDDADLDPGVYRVVGASEDALTLLRVGDAGARRVNTGELATVDRADLDGFERADNPDGNRPASETVAGVLDSLVWQLRAFASGLRANPLAAVVAIALVVVGHQGHRVLSVPDTWLTAVYFLGVFGVVYLGARGG
;
A
#
# COMPACT_ATOMS: atom_id res chain seq x y z
N MET A 1 -3.43 40.26 -2.04
CA MET A 1 -2.37 39.67 -1.19
C MET A 1 -3.09 38.86 -0.12
N SER A 2 -3.17 37.55 -0.31
CA SER A 2 -3.77 36.64 0.67
C SER A 2 -2.71 36.31 1.73
N PRO A 3 -3.07 36.30 3.02
CA PRO A 3 -2.14 35.90 4.07
C PRO A 3 -1.97 34.37 4.00
N THR A 4 -0.73 33.92 3.83
CA THR A 4 -0.31 32.53 3.97
C THR A 4 -0.61 32.08 5.40
N ALA A 5 -1.23 30.91 5.55
CA ALA A 5 -1.55 30.32 6.84
C ALA A 5 -0.26 30.01 7.61
N SER A 6 0.11 30.84 8.58
CA SER A 6 1.06 30.46 9.62
C SER A 6 0.40 29.42 10.50
N GLY A 7 0.89 28.17 10.44
CA GLY A 7 0.57 27.16 11.44
C GLY A 7 0.99 27.65 12.84
N PRO A 8 0.34 27.19 13.92
CA PRO A 8 0.73 27.60 15.27
C PRO A 8 2.18 27.17 15.56
N ALA A 9 2.96 28.08 16.14
CA ALA A 9 4.32 27.82 16.60
C ALA A 9 4.39 26.55 17.46
N VAL A 10 5.46 25.78 17.32
CA VAL A 10 5.54 24.44 17.91
C VAL A 10 5.93 24.54 19.39
N SER A 11 4.94 24.51 20.27
CA SER A 11 5.17 24.36 21.70
C SER A 11 5.21 22.87 22.07
N ASP A 12 6.40 22.39 22.45
CA ASP A 12 6.67 21.04 22.99
C ASP A 12 6.37 19.85 22.03
N PRO A 13 7.25 19.58 21.04
CA PRO A 13 7.12 18.44 20.14
C PRO A 13 7.31 17.11 20.88
N ARG A 14 6.42 16.15 20.64
CA ARG A 14 6.50 14.79 21.20
C ARG A 14 7.01 13.79 20.18
N VAL A 15 7.47 12.64 20.67
CA VAL A 15 7.80 11.50 19.81
C VAL A 15 6.59 11.16 18.93
N SER A 16 6.83 11.00 17.63
CA SER A 16 5.87 10.84 16.54
C SER A 16 5.25 12.12 15.98
N ASP A 17 5.49 13.30 16.57
CA ASP A 17 5.13 14.57 15.94
C ASP A 17 5.95 14.79 14.67
N HIS A 18 5.36 15.55 13.74
CA HIS A 18 6.00 15.88 12.46
C HIS A 18 6.31 17.36 12.42
N LEU A 19 7.53 17.68 12.01
CA LEU A 19 8.07 19.01 11.93
C LEU A 19 8.63 19.26 10.53
N ARG A 20 8.60 20.51 10.10
CA ARG A 20 9.24 20.99 8.89
C ARG A 20 10.03 22.25 9.21
N PRO A 21 11.25 22.42 8.67
CA PRO A 21 11.95 23.69 8.74
C PRO A 21 11.10 24.81 8.10
N ALA A 22 10.88 25.90 8.83
CA ALA A 22 10.09 27.05 8.37
C ALA A 22 10.84 27.90 7.33
N SER A 23 12.16 27.78 7.27
CA SER A 23 13.03 28.43 6.29
C SER A 23 13.99 27.42 5.65
N ASP A 24 14.45 27.75 4.44
CA ASP A 24 15.51 27.00 3.73
C ASP A 24 16.90 27.23 4.35
N ASP A 25 17.01 28.10 5.37
CA ASP A 25 18.24 28.43 6.09
C ASP A 25 18.53 27.48 7.27
N ALA A 26 17.65 26.52 7.55
CA ALA A 26 17.95 25.49 8.53
C ALA A 26 19.10 24.61 8.02
N ASP A 27 19.97 24.14 8.92
CA ASP A 27 21.05 23.18 8.61
C ASP A 27 20.51 21.75 8.32
N LEU A 28 19.36 21.66 7.65
CA LEU A 28 18.65 20.44 7.29
C LEU A 28 18.17 20.51 5.85
N ASP A 29 18.21 19.36 5.18
CA ASP A 29 17.58 19.23 3.88
C ASP A 29 16.08 19.60 3.95
N PRO A 30 15.53 20.28 2.93
CA PRO A 30 14.10 20.54 2.85
C PRO A 30 13.29 19.23 2.91
N GLY A 31 12.32 19.18 3.83
CA GLY A 31 11.47 18.02 3.99
C GLY A 31 10.65 17.97 5.29
N VAL A 32 9.91 16.86 5.44
CA VAL A 32 9.14 16.55 6.65
C VAL A 32 9.92 15.58 7.52
N TYR A 33 10.04 15.91 8.79
CA TYR A 33 10.79 15.16 9.78
C TYR A 33 9.86 14.65 10.88
N ARG A 34 10.03 13.39 11.30
CA ARG A 34 9.32 12.82 12.44
C ARG A 34 10.23 12.82 13.66
N VAL A 35 9.73 13.30 14.79
CA VAL A 35 10.42 13.20 16.08
C VAL A 35 10.50 11.72 16.49
N VAL A 36 11.70 11.17 16.60
CA VAL A 36 11.94 9.78 17.03
C VAL A 36 12.55 9.69 18.42
N GLY A 37 13.07 10.81 18.94
CA GLY A 37 13.57 10.92 20.31
C GLY A 37 13.44 12.35 20.83
N ALA A 38 13.19 12.48 22.13
CA ALA A 38 13.13 13.77 22.82
C ALA A 38 13.88 13.63 24.16
N SER A 39 14.95 14.42 24.36
CA SER A 39 15.66 14.54 25.64
C SER A 39 15.17 15.78 26.39
N GLU A 40 15.93 16.39 27.31
CA GLU A 40 15.60 17.71 27.87
C GLU A 40 16.12 18.85 26.99
N ASP A 41 17.26 18.65 26.34
CA ASP A 41 17.95 19.71 25.58
C ASP A 41 17.74 19.62 24.06
N ALA A 42 17.45 18.43 23.52
CA ALA A 42 17.43 18.20 22.07
C ALA A 42 16.34 17.22 21.62
N LEU A 43 16.05 17.25 20.32
CA LEU A 43 15.20 16.29 19.62
C LEU A 43 16.01 15.53 18.57
N THR A 44 15.69 14.25 18.43
CA THR A 44 16.16 13.44 17.30
C THR A 44 15.04 13.34 16.27
N LEU A 45 15.35 13.78 15.05
CA LEU A 45 14.43 13.88 13.93
C LEU A 45 14.82 12.88 12.85
N LEU A 46 13.85 12.15 12.30
CA LEU A 46 14.01 11.27 11.16
C LEU A 46 13.34 11.89 9.95
N ARG A 47 14.07 12.08 8.84
CA ARG A 47 13.46 12.55 7.60
C ARG A 47 12.54 11.48 7.01
N VAL A 48 11.27 11.83 6.85
CA VAL A 48 10.21 10.95 6.37
C VAL A 48 9.49 11.49 5.14
N GLY A 49 9.68 12.76 4.80
CA GLY A 49 9.14 13.37 3.58
C GLY A 49 10.12 14.32 2.89
N ASP A 50 9.97 14.48 1.57
CA ASP A 50 10.68 15.48 0.77
C ASP A 50 10.04 16.88 0.89
N ALA A 51 10.59 17.87 0.18
CA ALA A 51 10.09 19.25 0.16
C ALA A 51 8.62 19.39 -0.30
N GLY A 52 8.12 18.40 -1.07
CA GLY A 52 6.74 18.30 -1.53
C GLY A 52 5.83 17.53 -0.56
N ALA A 53 6.31 17.24 0.67
CA ALA A 53 5.63 16.42 1.67
C ALA A 53 5.31 15.00 1.19
N ARG A 54 6.09 14.46 0.24
CA ARG A 54 5.95 13.07 -0.23
C ARG A 54 6.89 12.16 0.54
N ARG A 55 6.42 10.96 0.88
CA ARG A 55 7.19 10.00 1.69
C ARG A 55 8.53 9.63 1.05
N VAL A 56 9.60 9.67 1.85
CA VAL A 56 10.94 9.18 1.53
C VAL A 56 11.45 8.26 2.64
N ASN A 57 12.30 7.28 2.29
CA ASN A 57 12.93 6.38 3.27
C ASN A 57 14.46 6.56 3.19
N THR A 58 14.97 7.75 3.51
CA THR A 58 16.41 8.03 3.46
C THR A 58 17.15 7.46 4.67
N GLY A 59 16.45 7.24 5.79
CA GLY A 59 17.08 6.87 7.07
C GLY A 59 17.89 8.01 7.69
N GLU A 60 17.74 9.23 7.16
CA GLU A 60 18.49 10.40 7.56
C GLU A 60 18.00 10.91 8.91
N LEU A 61 18.93 10.98 9.88
CA LEU A 61 18.68 11.44 11.23
C LEU A 61 19.36 12.78 11.44
N ALA A 62 18.65 13.70 12.08
CA ALA A 62 19.17 14.98 12.53
C ALA A 62 18.92 15.15 14.02
N THR A 63 19.82 15.86 14.69
CA THR A 63 19.62 16.28 16.08
C THR A 63 19.47 17.79 16.08
N VAL A 64 18.41 18.28 16.71
CA VAL A 64 18.08 19.71 16.77
C VAL A 64 17.95 20.10 18.24
N ASP A 65 18.67 21.14 18.64
CA ASP A 65 18.56 21.70 19.98
C ASP A 65 17.19 22.35 20.16
N ARG A 66 16.60 22.25 21.35
CA ARG A 66 15.29 22.84 21.62
C ARG A 66 15.26 24.36 21.46
N ALA A 67 16.42 25.01 21.60
CA ALA A 67 16.55 26.45 21.36
C ALA A 67 16.31 26.84 19.89
N ASP A 68 16.54 25.90 18.96
CA ASP A 68 16.40 26.15 17.52
C ASP A 68 15.02 25.73 16.98
N LEU A 69 14.12 25.25 17.85
CA LEU A 69 12.76 24.83 17.48
C LEU A 69 11.89 25.98 16.95
N ASP A 70 12.22 27.23 17.26
CA ASP A 70 11.55 28.40 16.71
C ASP A 70 11.65 28.48 15.18
N GLY A 71 12.65 27.80 14.59
CA GLY A 71 12.82 27.64 13.15
C GLY A 71 11.96 26.53 12.52
N PHE A 72 11.08 25.86 13.28
CA PHE A 72 10.27 24.74 12.81
C PHE A 72 8.77 25.02 12.91
N GLU A 73 8.02 24.46 11.97
CA GLU A 73 6.57 24.42 11.98
C GLU A 73 6.05 22.98 12.07
N ARG A 74 4.84 22.79 12.58
CA ARG A 74 4.18 21.47 12.56
C ARG A 74 3.84 21.11 11.12
N ALA A 75 4.15 19.87 10.75
CA ALA A 75 3.82 19.30 9.45
C ALA A 75 2.76 18.20 9.58
N ASP A 76 2.01 17.98 8.51
CA ASP A 76 1.13 16.82 8.40
C ASP A 76 1.95 15.55 8.14
N ASN A 77 1.38 14.39 8.50
CA ASN A 77 2.00 13.10 8.22
C ASN A 77 2.05 12.86 6.69
N PRO A 78 3.25 12.64 6.09
CA PRO A 78 3.39 12.40 4.66
C PRO A 78 2.71 11.11 4.17
N ASP A 79 2.33 10.19 5.06
CA ASP A 79 1.52 9.01 4.70
C ASP A 79 0.09 9.37 4.25
N GLY A 80 -0.43 10.54 4.66
CA GLY A 80 -1.78 11.02 4.30
C GLY A 80 -1.88 11.64 2.91
N ASN A 81 -0.75 11.93 2.25
CA ASN A 81 -0.68 12.69 1.01
C ASN A 81 -0.50 11.82 -0.25
N ARG A 82 -0.97 10.56 -0.22
CA ARG A 82 -0.91 9.66 -1.39
C ARG A 82 -1.83 10.18 -2.49
N PRO A 83 -1.32 10.48 -3.70
CA PRO A 83 -2.17 10.87 -4.81
C PRO A 83 -3.12 9.73 -5.18
N ALA A 84 -4.35 10.05 -5.58
CA ALA A 84 -5.37 9.06 -5.94
C ALA A 84 -4.89 8.05 -7.00
N SER A 85 -3.98 8.48 -7.89
CA SER A 85 -3.34 7.63 -8.90
C SER A 85 -2.47 6.51 -8.31
N GLU A 86 -1.77 6.73 -7.21
CA GLU A 86 -0.95 5.71 -6.54
C GLU A 86 -1.81 4.69 -5.79
N THR A 87 -2.99 5.10 -5.33
CA THR A 87 -3.97 4.17 -4.77
C THR A 87 -4.49 3.22 -5.85
N VAL A 88 -4.81 3.74 -7.03
CA VAL A 88 -5.22 2.92 -8.19
C VAL A 88 -4.08 2.00 -8.63
N ALA A 89 -2.85 2.51 -8.73
CA ALA A 89 -1.68 1.69 -9.07
C ALA A 89 -1.46 0.55 -8.06
N GLY A 90 -1.58 0.83 -6.76
CA GLY A 90 -1.47 -0.18 -5.71
C GLY A 90 -2.54 -1.27 -5.79
N VAL A 91 -3.78 -0.91 -6.15
CA VAL A 91 -4.86 -1.89 -6.41
C VAL A 91 -4.52 -2.77 -7.61
N LEU A 92 -4.04 -2.17 -8.71
CA LEU A 92 -3.64 -2.92 -9.91
C LEU A 92 -2.46 -3.86 -9.64
N ASP A 93 -1.43 -3.40 -8.93
CA ASP A 93 -0.29 -4.23 -8.56
C ASP A 93 -0.69 -5.39 -7.64
N SER A 94 -1.60 -5.13 -6.69
CA SER A 94 -2.16 -6.18 -5.84
C SER A 94 -2.93 -7.23 -6.66
N LEU A 95 -3.77 -6.79 -7.60
CA LEU A 95 -4.50 -7.69 -8.51
C LEU A 95 -3.57 -8.51 -9.40
N VAL A 96 -2.52 -7.89 -9.95
CA VAL A 96 -1.52 -8.58 -10.77
C VAL A 96 -0.81 -9.64 -9.95
N TRP A 97 -0.39 -9.33 -8.72
CA TRP A 97 0.25 -10.30 -7.84
C TRP A 97 -0.68 -11.44 -7.43
N GLN A 98 -1.94 -11.14 -7.08
CA GLN A 98 -2.95 -12.15 -6.78
C GLN A 98 -3.18 -13.09 -7.96
N LEU A 99 -3.33 -12.54 -9.18
CA LEU A 99 -3.51 -13.34 -10.38
C LEU A 99 -2.28 -14.22 -10.67
N ARG A 100 -1.08 -13.68 -10.44
CA ARG A 100 0.17 -14.41 -10.65
C ARG A 100 0.33 -15.57 -9.65
N ALA A 101 0.01 -15.34 -8.37
CA ALA A 101 0.00 -16.37 -7.34
C ALA A 101 -1.04 -17.46 -7.64
N PHE A 102 -2.24 -17.04 -8.03
CA PHE A 102 -3.32 -17.95 -8.44
C PHE A 102 -2.90 -18.83 -9.63
N ALA A 103 -2.28 -18.24 -10.66
CA ALA A 103 -1.75 -18.98 -11.80
C ALA A 103 -0.59 -19.90 -11.41
N SER A 104 0.22 -19.53 -10.42
CA SER A 104 1.24 -20.41 -9.84
C SER A 104 0.60 -21.66 -9.21
N GLY A 105 -0.48 -21.50 -8.45
CA GLY A 105 -1.21 -22.62 -7.85
C GLY A 105 -1.82 -23.59 -8.86
N LEU A 106 -2.35 -23.08 -9.96
CA LEU A 106 -2.80 -23.91 -11.08
C LEU A 106 -1.63 -24.68 -11.73
N ARG A 107 -0.47 -24.03 -11.93
CA ARG A 107 0.72 -24.67 -12.51
C ARG A 107 1.33 -25.73 -11.60
N ALA A 108 1.17 -25.63 -10.29
CA ALA A 108 1.66 -26.64 -9.35
C ALA A 108 0.93 -27.99 -9.51
N ASN A 109 -0.29 -27.99 -10.04
CA ASN A 109 -1.10 -29.20 -10.23
C ASN A 109 -1.75 -29.20 -11.63
N PRO A 110 -0.96 -29.33 -12.72
CA PRO A 110 -1.44 -29.06 -14.08
C PRO A 110 -2.53 -30.04 -14.52
N LEU A 111 -2.43 -31.32 -14.14
CA LEU A 111 -3.46 -32.32 -14.47
C LEU A 111 -4.80 -32.00 -13.78
N ALA A 112 -4.77 -31.67 -12.49
CA ALA A 112 -5.98 -31.32 -11.75
C ALA A 112 -6.60 -30.02 -12.28
N ALA A 113 -5.78 -29.03 -12.65
CA ALA A 113 -6.23 -27.80 -13.27
C ALA A 113 -6.92 -28.04 -14.61
N VAL A 114 -6.34 -28.86 -15.48
CA VAL A 114 -6.95 -29.23 -16.77
C VAL A 114 -8.28 -29.95 -16.57
N VAL A 115 -8.36 -30.90 -15.63
CA VAL A 115 -9.62 -31.59 -15.30
C VAL A 115 -10.67 -30.60 -14.80
N ALA A 116 -10.32 -29.71 -13.87
CA ALA A 116 -11.25 -28.72 -13.34
C ALA A 116 -11.76 -27.77 -14.44
N ILE A 117 -10.87 -27.28 -15.31
CA ILE A 117 -11.25 -26.46 -16.48
C ILE A 117 -12.15 -27.24 -17.43
N ALA A 118 -11.84 -28.51 -17.71
CA ALA A 118 -12.68 -29.36 -18.56
C ALA A 118 -14.09 -29.53 -17.97
N LEU A 119 -14.21 -29.72 -16.66
CA LEU A 119 -15.52 -29.76 -15.98
C LEU A 119 -16.28 -28.44 -16.13
N VAL A 120 -15.60 -27.29 -16.02
CA VAL A 120 -16.24 -25.97 -16.29
C VAL A 120 -16.78 -25.89 -17.72
N VAL A 121 -15.96 -26.27 -18.71
CA VAL A 121 -16.34 -26.22 -20.12
C VAL A 121 -17.50 -27.18 -20.43
N VAL A 122 -17.43 -28.42 -19.92
CA VAL A 122 -18.48 -29.43 -20.09
C VAL A 122 -19.76 -29.03 -19.37
N GLY A 123 -19.68 -28.52 -18.14
CA GLY A 123 -20.86 -28.05 -17.42
C GLY A 123 -21.53 -26.86 -18.09
N HIS A 124 -20.75 -25.92 -18.65
CA HIS A 124 -21.28 -24.75 -19.33
C HIS A 124 -21.84 -25.07 -20.72
N GLN A 125 -21.16 -25.89 -21.52
CA GLN A 125 -21.49 -26.12 -22.93
C GLN A 125 -22.15 -27.47 -23.20
N GLY A 126 -22.20 -28.35 -22.20
CA GLY A 126 -22.66 -29.73 -22.34
C GLY A 126 -24.08 -29.82 -22.85
N HIS A 127 -24.94 -28.84 -22.55
CA HIS A 127 -26.33 -28.80 -22.99
C HIS A 127 -26.48 -28.74 -24.53
N ARG A 128 -25.40 -28.41 -25.27
CA ARG A 128 -25.39 -28.33 -26.73
C ARG A 128 -25.11 -29.68 -27.40
N VAL A 129 -24.53 -30.63 -26.67
CA VAL A 129 -23.98 -31.88 -27.24
C VAL A 129 -24.47 -33.11 -26.48
N LEU A 130 -24.68 -32.99 -25.17
CA LEU A 130 -25.10 -34.07 -24.29
C LEU A 130 -26.59 -33.97 -24.00
N SER A 131 -27.32 -35.07 -24.23
CA SER A 131 -28.72 -35.22 -23.82
C SER A 131 -28.80 -35.67 -22.35
N VAL A 132 -28.36 -34.81 -21.44
CA VAL A 132 -28.40 -35.03 -19.99
C VAL A 132 -29.21 -33.91 -19.30
N PRO A 133 -29.76 -34.15 -18.10
CA PRO A 133 -30.47 -33.11 -17.36
C PRO A 133 -29.61 -31.88 -17.06
N ASP A 134 -30.19 -30.68 -17.19
CA ASP A 134 -29.49 -29.40 -16.95
C ASP A 134 -28.94 -29.28 -15.52
N THR A 135 -29.59 -29.91 -14.54
CA THR A 135 -29.14 -29.96 -13.15
C THR A 135 -27.79 -30.65 -12.99
N TRP A 136 -27.52 -31.70 -13.78
CA TRP A 136 -26.21 -32.37 -13.75
C TRP A 136 -25.12 -31.51 -14.37
N LEU A 137 -25.41 -30.85 -15.49
CA LEU A 137 -24.45 -29.92 -16.11
C LEU A 137 -24.13 -28.75 -15.18
N THR A 138 -25.14 -28.24 -14.48
CA THR A 138 -24.98 -27.20 -13.45
C THR A 138 -24.09 -27.69 -12.31
N ALA A 139 -24.32 -28.89 -11.78
CA ALA A 139 -23.50 -29.47 -10.73
C ALA A 139 -22.04 -29.66 -11.17
N VAL A 140 -21.83 -30.15 -12.40
CA VAL A 140 -20.49 -30.33 -13.01
C VAL A 140 -19.79 -28.98 -13.20
N TYR A 141 -20.51 -27.96 -13.65
CA TYR A 141 -19.98 -26.60 -13.78
C TYR A 141 -19.48 -26.08 -12.43
N PHE A 142 -20.32 -26.12 -11.39
CA PHE A 142 -19.93 -25.66 -10.06
C PHE A 142 -18.77 -26.47 -9.49
N LEU A 143 -18.76 -27.79 -9.66
CA LEU A 143 -17.63 -28.64 -9.25
C LEU A 143 -16.32 -28.22 -9.93
N GLY A 144 -16.36 -27.93 -11.23
CA GLY A 144 -15.22 -27.41 -11.98
C GLY A 144 -14.76 -26.04 -11.46
N VAL A 145 -15.69 -25.11 -11.22
CA VAL A 145 -15.39 -23.77 -10.67
C VAL A 145 -14.73 -23.89 -9.29
N PHE A 146 -15.30 -24.69 -8.38
CA PHE A 146 -14.71 -24.93 -7.07
C PHE A 146 -13.32 -25.57 -7.17
N GLY A 147 -13.12 -26.50 -8.10
CA GLY A 147 -11.82 -27.10 -8.37
C GLY A 147 -10.77 -26.07 -8.81
N VAL A 148 -11.10 -25.20 -9.77
CA VAL A 148 -10.20 -24.13 -10.24
C VAL A 148 -9.86 -23.16 -9.13
N VAL A 149 -10.86 -22.72 -8.35
CA VAL A 149 -10.66 -21.79 -7.22
C VAL A 149 -9.79 -22.41 -6.14
N TYR A 150 -10.07 -23.66 -5.74
CA TYR A 150 -9.33 -24.37 -4.71
C TYR A 150 -7.85 -24.57 -5.10
N LEU A 151 -7.59 -24.98 -6.36
CA LEU A 151 -6.23 -25.21 -6.85
C LEU A 151 -5.43 -23.91 -6.95
N GLY A 152 -6.04 -22.83 -7.44
CA GLY A 152 -5.36 -21.54 -7.53
C GLY A 152 -5.11 -20.89 -6.16
N ALA A 153 -6.01 -21.07 -5.19
CA ALA A 153 -5.82 -20.55 -3.82
C ALA A 153 -4.75 -21.28 -2.99
N ARG A 154 -4.42 -22.54 -3.34
CA ARG A 154 -3.52 -23.39 -2.54
C ARG A 154 -2.03 -23.24 -2.88
N GLY A 155 -1.67 -22.60 -3.99
CA GLY A 155 -0.27 -22.45 -4.41
C GLY A 155 0.33 -21.05 -4.24
N GLY A 156 -0.31 -20.22 -3.42
CA GLY A 156 0.22 -18.93 -2.95
C GLY A 156 0.66 -18.99 -1.50
#